data_AF-A0A5P8E8H4-F1
#
_entry.id   AF-A0A5P8E8H4-F1
#
_cell.length_a   1.000
_cell.length_b   1.000
_cell.length_c   1.000
_cell.angle_alpha   90.00
_cell.angle_beta   90.00
_cell.angle_gamma   90.00
#
_symmetry.space_group_name_H-M   'P 1'
#
loop_
_entity.id
_entity.type
_entity.pdbx_description
1 polymer ?
#
loop_
_entity_poly.entity_id
_entity_poly.type
_entity_poly.pdbx_seq_one_letter_code
_entity_poly.pdbx_strand_id
1 'polypeptide(L)'
;MKHTVNNSRNMLDNKFTQAMQAWLNAPSESRSLQEGAELLLRLNRNKWMHQQILRTRNFSKLEYELKKHLQIRLDGLTLQEVADMEKRVVPQAKKSIEDNVPTISTDAENPSPQFAGKRADHDTLPDDIRDLYEKNGEIYFKLKQTFETLKQMHDAQPCDRYEYLKVLSEQDKQYRENWAKYDSYDPNTAKAAKPKRSISKKKSSNAPTS
;
A
#
# COMPACT_ATOMS: atom_id res chain seq x y z
N MET A 1 24.72 16.22 36.02
CA MET A 1 23.80 15.08 35.91
C MET A 1 23.32 14.98 34.47
N LYS A 2 23.82 14.01 33.71
CA LYS A 2 23.38 13.78 32.33
C LYS A 2 22.18 12.84 32.40
N HIS A 3 20.99 13.35 32.12
CA HIS A 3 19.80 12.53 32.00
C HIS A 3 19.95 11.67 30.74
N THR A 4 20.29 10.41 30.93
CA THR A 4 20.12 9.36 29.93
C THR A 4 18.62 9.20 29.70
N VAL A 5 18.13 9.76 28.60
CA VAL A 5 16.81 9.42 28.09
C VAL A 5 16.91 7.99 27.56
N ASN A 6 16.45 7.03 28.35
CA ASN A 6 16.23 5.66 27.91
C ASN A 6 15.17 5.68 26.81
N ASN A 7 15.60 5.80 25.56
CA ASN A 7 14.75 5.55 24.41
C ASN A 7 14.66 4.02 24.20
N SER A 8 13.94 3.34 25.10
CA SER A 8 13.48 1.97 24.88
C SER A 8 12.38 2.00 23.83
N ARG A 9 12.77 2.25 22.57
CA ARG A 9 11.93 2.04 21.39
C ARG A 9 11.41 0.60 21.49
N ASN A 10 10.09 0.40 21.56
CA ASN A 10 9.42 -0.89 21.56
C ASN A 10 9.87 -1.71 20.34
N MET A 11 10.99 -2.43 20.44
CA MET A 11 11.43 -3.33 19.40
C MET A 11 10.51 -4.55 19.40
N LEU A 12 10.02 -4.92 18.21
CA LEU A 12 9.34 -6.18 17.99
C LEU A 12 10.20 -7.33 18.55
N ASP A 13 9.60 -8.15 19.40
CA ASP A 13 10.22 -9.41 19.83
C ASP A 13 10.32 -10.36 18.63
N ASN A 14 11.48 -10.39 17.98
CA ASN A 14 11.76 -11.22 16.81
C ASN A 14 11.72 -12.71 17.11
N LYS A 15 12.11 -13.13 18.33
CA LYS A 15 12.02 -14.53 18.74
C LYS A 15 10.57 -14.97 18.83
N PHE A 16 9.71 -14.12 19.37
CA PHE A 16 8.27 -14.37 19.40
C PHE A 16 7.66 -14.43 17.99
N THR A 17 8.05 -13.53 17.08
CA THR A 17 7.61 -13.59 15.67
C THR A 17 8.02 -14.91 15.01
N GLN A 18 9.25 -15.37 15.24
CA GLN A 18 9.74 -16.65 14.72
C GLN A 18 8.97 -17.84 15.31
N ALA A 19 8.61 -17.82 16.59
CA ALA A 19 7.80 -18.86 17.21
C ALA A 19 6.40 -18.95 16.58
N MET A 20 5.75 -17.80 16.32
CA MET A 20 4.48 -17.76 15.59
C MET A 20 4.60 -18.31 14.18
N GLN A 21 5.64 -17.91 13.45
CA GLN A 21 5.91 -18.39 12.11
C GLN A 21 6.15 -19.90 12.09
N ALA A 22 6.94 -20.42 13.03
CA ALA A 22 7.21 -21.84 13.17
C ALA A 22 5.92 -22.64 13.42
N TRP A 23 5.07 -22.16 14.34
CA TRP A 23 3.78 -22.80 14.62
C TRP A 23 2.86 -22.82 13.39
N LEU A 24 2.79 -21.71 12.64
CA LEU A 24 1.98 -21.62 11.41
C LEU A 24 2.55 -22.42 10.24
N ASN A 25 3.86 -22.69 10.22
CA ASN A 25 4.52 -23.47 9.17
C ASN A 25 4.54 -24.98 9.46
N ALA A 26 4.37 -25.40 10.73
CA ALA A 26 4.29 -26.80 11.10
C ALA A 26 3.08 -27.50 10.43
N PRO A 27 3.13 -28.80 10.10
CA PRO A 27 1.97 -29.56 9.61
C PRO A 27 0.76 -29.45 10.56
N SER A 28 -0.46 -29.34 10.02
CA SER A 28 -1.68 -29.14 10.81
C SER A 28 -1.87 -30.18 11.92
N GLU A 29 -1.54 -31.45 11.66
CA GLU A 29 -1.68 -32.54 12.62
C GLU A 29 -0.71 -32.44 13.81
N SER A 30 0.39 -31.71 13.62
CA SER A 30 1.45 -31.54 14.64
C SER A 30 1.28 -30.28 15.50
N ARG A 31 0.33 -29.40 15.17
CA ARG A 31 0.14 -28.13 15.88
C ARG A 31 -0.54 -28.33 17.22
N SER A 32 0.09 -27.85 18.30
CA SER A 32 -0.56 -27.77 19.62
C SER A 32 -1.56 -26.62 19.65
N LEU A 33 -2.84 -26.93 19.92
CA LEU A 33 -3.90 -25.93 20.14
C LEU A 33 -3.54 -25.00 21.30
N GLN A 34 -2.97 -25.55 22.36
CA GLN A 34 -2.62 -24.83 23.59
C GLN A 34 -1.54 -23.78 23.31
N GLU A 35 -0.44 -24.20 22.66
CA GLU A 35 0.67 -23.30 22.31
C GLU A 35 0.20 -22.20 21.37
N GLY A 36 -0.57 -22.54 20.34
CA GLY A 36 -1.10 -21.54 19.41
C GLY A 36 -2.01 -20.53 20.12
N ALA A 37 -2.90 -20.99 21.00
CA ALA A 37 -3.76 -20.10 21.77
C ALA A 37 -2.94 -19.17 22.69
N GLU A 38 -1.87 -19.66 23.33
CA GLU A 38 -0.96 -18.86 24.16
C GLU A 38 -0.22 -17.79 23.34
N LEU A 39 0.23 -18.13 22.13
CA LEU A 39 0.79 -17.16 21.18
C LEU A 39 -0.23 -16.05 20.87
N LEU A 40 -1.48 -16.41 20.57
CA LEU A 40 -2.53 -15.44 20.28
C LEU A 40 -2.87 -14.57 21.50
N LEU A 41 -2.95 -15.17 22.70
CA LEU A 41 -3.20 -14.44 23.94
C LEU A 41 -2.11 -13.41 24.23
N ARG A 42 -0.85 -13.73 23.94
CA ARG A 42 0.27 -12.79 24.11
C ARG A 42 0.17 -11.58 23.16
N LEU A 43 -0.43 -11.75 21.98
CA LEU A 43 -0.63 -10.69 21.00
C LEU A 43 -1.74 -9.70 21.38
N ASN A 44 -2.93 -10.23 21.69
CA ASN A 44 -4.14 -9.41 21.82
C ASN A 44 -4.66 -9.30 23.26
N ARG A 45 -4.07 -10.04 24.21
CA ARG A 45 -4.46 -10.13 25.63
C ARG A 45 -5.92 -10.54 25.86
N ASN A 46 -6.58 -11.09 24.83
CA ASN A 46 -8.00 -11.45 24.85
C ASN A 46 -8.20 -12.83 25.50
N LYS A 47 -8.36 -12.83 26.82
CA LYS A 47 -8.59 -14.04 27.62
C LYS A 47 -9.85 -14.80 27.23
N TRP A 48 -10.91 -14.09 26.83
CA TRP A 48 -12.16 -14.71 26.42
C TRP A 48 -11.99 -15.50 25.12
N MET A 49 -11.35 -14.90 24.11
CA MET A 49 -11.06 -15.58 22.85
C MET A 49 -10.16 -16.80 23.06
N HIS A 50 -9.13 -16.66 23.90
CA HIS A 50 -8.28 -17.78 24.29
C HIS A 50 -9.08 -18.94 24.89
N GLN A 51 -9.90 -18.67 25.91
CA GLN A 51 -10.76 -19.69 26.54
C GLN A 51 -11.73 -20.31 25.53
N GLN A 52 -12.33 -19.49 24.68
CA GLN A 52 -13.29 -19.95 23.67
C GLN A 52 -12.63 -20.85 22.62
N ILE A 53 -11.44 -20.50 22.13
CA ILE A 53 -10.67 -21.32 21.17
C ILE A 53 -10.33 -22.67 21.80
N LEU A 54 -9.86 -22.70 23.05
CA LEU A 54 -9.52 -23.95 23.73
C LEU A 54 -10.76 -24.84 23.96
N ARG A 55 -11.87 -24.24 24.41
CA ARG A 55 -13.12 -24.94 24.68
C ARG A 55 -13.75 -25.53 23.42
N THR A 56 -13.76 -24.77 22.33
CA THR A 56 -14.39 -25.17 21.06
C THR A 56 -13.44 -25.89 20.11
N ARG A 57 -12.15 -25.94 20.44
CA ARG A 57 -11.08 -26.48 19.60
C ARG A 57 -11.03 -25.87 18.19
N ASN A 58 -11.35 -24.58 18.08
CA ASN A 58 -11.48 -23.89 16.80
C ASN A 58 -10.11 -23.51 16.21
N PHE A 59 -9.43 -24.48 15.60
CA PHE A 59 -8.14 -24.29 14.92
C PHE A 59 -8.23 -23.27 13.77
N SER A 60 -9.30 -23.30 12.98
CA SER A 60 -9.46 -22.40 11.83
C SER A 60 -9.46 -20.92 12.27
N LYS A 61 -10.16 -20.60 13.37
CA LYS A 61 -10.16 -19.25 13.93
C LYS A 61 -8.78 -18.88 14.50
N LEU A 62 -8.13 -19.80 15.19
CA LEU A 62 -6.80 -19.58 15.75
C LEU A 62 -5.76 -19.27 14.65
N GLU A 63 -5.73 -20.08 13.58
CA GLU A 63 -4.85 -19.86 12.44
C GLU A 63 -5.11 -18.53 11.75
N TYR A 64 -6.38 -18.19 11.54
CA TYR A 64 -6.77 -16.91 10.94
C TYR A 64 -6.23 -15.72 11.74
N GLU A 65 -6.45 -15.71 13.06
CA GLU A 65 -5.99 -14.63 13.93
C GLU A 65 -4.45 -14.56 14.00
N LEU A 66 -3.78 -15.71 14.11
CA LEU A 66 -2.31 -15.75 14.14
C LEU A 66 -1.70 -15.27 12.81
N LYS A 67 -2.25 -15.66 11.65
CA LYS A 67 -1.79 -15.19 10.33
C LYS A 67 -1.91 -13.67 10.21
N LYS A 68 -3.07 -13.12 10.60
CA LYS A 68 -3.32 -11.67 10.61
C LYS A 68 -2.27 -10.93 11.45
N HIS A 69 -2.00 -11.39 12.66
CA HIS A 69 -1.00 -10.77 13.53
C HIS A 69 0.44 -10.97 13.04
N LEU A 70 0.75 -12.14 12.47
CA LEU A 70 2.07 -12.43 11.92
C LEU A 70 2.40 -11.48 10.77
N GLN A 71 1.45 -11.25 9.86
CA GLN A 71 1.63 -10.35 8.73
C GLN A 71 2.07 -8.94 9.17
N ILE A 72 1.36 -8.36 10.13
CA ILE A 72 1.71 -7.04 10.72
C ILE A 72 3.13 -7.02 11.27
N ARG A 73 3.53 -8.10 11.96
CA ARG A 73 4.87 -8.20 12.56
C ARG A 73 5.97 -8.42 11.53
N LEU A 74 5.70 -9.15 10.45
CA LEU A 74 6.64 -9.33 9.33
C LEU A 74 6.87 -8.02 8.57
N ASP A 75 5.86 -7.17 8.51
CA ASP A 75 5.96 -5.80 8.00
C ASP A 75 6.67 -4.85 9.00
N GLY A 76 7.18 -5.37 10.12
CA GLY A 76 7.93 -4.61 11.11
C GLY A 76 7.08 -3.71 12.01
N LEU A 77 5.77 -3.96 12.10
CA LEU A 77 4.84 -3.14 12.86
C LEU A 77 4.28 -3.85 14.10
N THR A 78 3.92 -3.04 15.09
CA THR A 78 3.08 -3.37 16.24
C THR A 78 1.63 -2.93 15.99
N LEU A 79 0.68 -3.43 16.78
CA LEU A 79 -0.72 -2.98 16.70
C LEU A 79 -0.88 -1.47 16.95
N GLN A 80 -0.04 -0.92 17.82
CA GLN A 80 -0.03 0.52 18.08
C GLN A 80 0.43 1.30 16.85
N GLU A 81 1.46 0.83 16.16
CA GLU A 81 1.92 1.46 14.92
C GLU A 81 0.90 1.33 13.78
N VAL A 82 0.11 0.25 13.74
CA VAL A 82 -1.04 0.17 12.83
C VAL A 82 -2.12 1.20 13.16
N ALA A 83 -2.44 1.37 14.44
CA ALA A 83 -3.39 2.41 14.87
C ALA A 83 -2.87 3.83 14.57
N ASP A 84 -1.56 4.07 14.68
CA ASP A 84 -0.96 5.35 14.33
C ASP A 84 -0.85 5.55 12.81
N MET A 85 -0.65 4.47 12.05
CA MET A 85 -0.76 4.48 10.59
C MET A 85 -2.15 4.91 10.15
N GLU A 86 -3.21 4.42 10.78
CA GLU A 86 -4.59 4.83 10.48
C GLU A 86 -4.81 6.33 10.64
N LYS A 87 -4.37 6.90 11.78
CA LYS A 87 -4.50 8.34 12.08
C LYS A 87 -3.79 9.23 11.04
N ARG A 88 -2.81 8.70 10.32
CA ARG A 88 -2.08 9.40 9.27
C ARG A 88 -2.68 9.17 7.89
N VAL A 89 -2.96 7.92 7.54
CA VAL A 89 -3.34 7.52 6.18
C VAL A 89 -4.78 7.94 5.86
N VAL A 90 -5.71 7.74 6.79
CA VAL A 90 -7.14 8.02 6.53
C VAL A 90 -7.40 9.51 6.25
N PRO A 91 -6.90 10.47 7.06
CA PRO A 91 -7.10 11.89 6.76
C PRO A 91 -6.40 12.35 5.47
N GLN A 92 -5.22 11.81 5.17
CA GLN A 92 -4.48 12.14 3.95
C GLN A 92 -5.25 11.68 2.70
N ALA A 93 -5.71 10.43 2.69
CA ALA A 93 -6.51 9.89 1.58
C ALA A 93 -7.82 10.66 1.42
N LYS A 94 -8.49 11.03 2.53
CA LYS A 94 -9.68 11.88 2.50
C LYS A 94 -9.40 13.19 1.76
N LYS A 95 -8.31 13.88 2.10
CA LYS A 95 -7.91 15.11 1.41
C LYS A 95 -7.71 14.89 -0.09
N SER A 96 -6.99 13.84 -0.49
CA SER A 96 -6.78 13.53 -1.90
C SER A 96 -8.06 13.19 -2.67
N ILE A 97 -9.05 12.58 -2.02
CA ILE A 97 -10.38 12.31 -2.58
C ILE A 97 -11.20 13.60 -2.75
N GLU A 98 -11.16 14.49 -1.76
CA GLU A 98 -11.92 15.76 -1.75
C GLU A 98 -11.35 16.79 -2.74
N ASP A 99 -10.02 16.86 -2.88
CA ASP A 99 -9.36 17.82 -3.76
C ASP A 99 -9.64 17.58 -5.27
N ASN A 100 -10.07 16.38 -5.65
CA ASN A 100 -10.15 15.95 -7.06
C ASN A 100 -11.39 15.10 -7.36
N VAL A 101 -12.57 15.58 -6.93
CA VAL A 101 -13.84 14.92 -7.25
C VAL A 101 -14.04 14.90 -8.78
N PRO A 102 -14.20 13.73 -9.42
CA PRO A 102 -14.44 13.65 -10.86
C PRO A 102 -15.77 14.29 -11.21
N THR A 103 -15.80 15.09 -12.28
CA THR A 103 -17.03 15.61 -12.86
C THR A 103 -17.52 14.61 -13.89
N ILE A 104 -18.77 14.15 -13.74
CA ILE A 104 -19.41 13.33 -14.76
C ILE A 104 -20.08 14.29 -15.72
N SER A 105 -19.56 14.42 -16.94
CA SER A 105 -20.25 15.18 -17.99
C SER A 105 -21.42 14.35 -18.50
N THR A 106 -22.65 14.81 -18.25
CA THR A 106 -23.88 14.17 -18.70
C THR A 106 -24.22 14.44 -20.17
N ASP A 107 -23.44 15.28 -20.84
CA ASP A 107 -23.70 15.75 -22.23
C ASP A 107 -22.82 15.03 -23.27
N ALA A 108 -21.98 14.07 -22.85
CA ALA A 108 -21.12 13.31 -23.76
C ALA A 108 -21.87 12.09 -24.33
N GLU A 109 -21.75 11.88 -25.65
CA GLU A 109 -22.25 10.69 -26.38
C GLU A 109 -21.74 9.36 -25.77
N ASN A 110 -20.59 9.41 -25.08
CA ASN A 110 -20.10 8.38 -24.19
C ASN A 110 -19.72 9.02 -22.84
N PRO A 111 -20.55 8.92 -21.79
CA PRO A 111 -20.25 9.51 -20.49
C PRO A 111 -19.07 8.77 -19.84
N SER A 112 -17.87 9.34 -19.93
CA SER A 112 -16.70 8.93 -19.17
C SER A 112 -16.45 9.93 -18.04
N PRO A 113 -16.03 9.49 -16.83
CA PRO A 113 -15.62 10.41 -15.78
C PRO A 113 -14.51 11.34 -16.29
N GLN A 114 -14.75 12.66 -16.27
CA GLN A 114 -13.68 13.64 -16.47
C GLN A 114 -13.09 13.97 -15.11
N PHE A 115 -11.87 13.53 -14.88
CA PHE A 115 -11.15 13.83 -13.64
C PHE A 115 -10.77 15.31 -13.66
N ALA A 116 -10.98 16.00 -12.53
CA ALA A 116 -10.46 17.34 -12.35
C ALA A 116 -8.94 17.36 -12.66
N GLY A 117 -8.45 18.45 -13.23
CA GLY A 117 -7.01 18.62 -13.49
C GLY A 117 -6.49 18.15 -14.85
N LYS A 118 -7.34 17.92 -15.89
CA LYS A 118 -6.82 17.71 -17.26
C LYS A 118 -6.13 19.00 -17.74
N ARG A 119 -4.85 18.92 -18.12
CA ARG A 119 -4.08 20.04 -18.66
C ARG A 119 -4.59 20.47 -20.03
N ALA A 120 -4.48 21.75 -20.34
CA ALA A 120 -4.87 22.30 -21.65
C ALA A 120 -4.02 21.74 -22.81
N ASP A 121 -2.76 21.39 -22.55
CA ASP A 121 -1.84 20.82 -23.53
C ASP A 121 -1.79 19.28 -23.51
N HIS A 122 -2.70 18.61 -22.77
CA HIS A 122 -2.69 17.16 -22.54
C HIS A 122 -2.51 16.35 -23.83
N ASP A 123 -3.27 16.66 -24.88
CA ASP A 123 -3.27 15.88 -26.12
C ASP A 123 -1.94 16.02 -26.90
N THR A 124 -1.08 16.97 -26.52
CA THR A 124 0.27 17.16 -27.09
C THR A 124 1.39 16.56 -26.23
N LEU A 125 1.06 16.07 -25.03
CA LEU A 125 2.03 15.45 -24.13
C LEU A 125 2.45 14.06 -24.64
N PRO A 126 3.66 13.61 -24.28
CA PRO A 126 4.08 12.23 -24.52
C PRO A 126 3.11 11.20 -23.93
N ASP A 127 3.01 10.04 -24.57
CA ASP A 127 2.10 8.96 -24.17
C ASP A 127 2.26 8.58 -22.69
N ASP A 128 3.50 8.45 -22.21
CA ASP A 128 3.81 8.10 -20.82
C ASP A 128 3.34 9.14 -19.80
N ILE A 129 3.24 10.41 -20.19
CA ILE A 129 2.70 11.48 -19.35
C ILE A 129 1.18 11.51 -19.42
N ARG A 130 0.58 11.35 -20.60
CA ARG A 130 -0.89 11.28 -20.74
C ARG A 130 -1.47 10.10 -19.96
N ASP A 131 -0.81 8.95 -20.06
CA ASP A 131 -1.14 7.72 -19.34
C ASP A 131 -1.28 7.94 -17.82
N LEU A 132 -0.52 8.86 -17.23
CA LEU A 132 -0.60 9.16 -15.79
C LEU A 132 -1.98 9.70 -15.40
N TYR A 133 -2.59 10.54 -16.26
CA TYR A 133 -3.92 11.10 -16.03
C TYR A 133 -4.99 10.00 -16.04
N GLU A 134 -4.97 9.12 -17.06
CA GLU A 134 -5.94 8.03 -17.18
C GLU A 134 -5.81 7.02 -16.03
N LYS A 135 -4.57 6.60 -15.73
CA LYS A 135 -4.28 5.68 -14.61
C LYS A 135 -4.69 6.30 -13.26
N ASN A 136 -4.52 7.61 -13.09
CA ASN A 136 -4.96 8.27 -11.85
C ASN A 136 -6.46 8.26 -11.68
N GLY A 137 -7.21 8.29 -12.78
CA GLY A 137 -8.64 8.13 -12.73
C GLY A 137 -9.07 6.79 -12.13
N GLU A 138 -8.45 5.70 -12.58
CA GLU A 138 -8.70 4.37 -11.99
C GLU A 138 -8.27 4.28 -10.53
N ILE A 139 -7.11 4.85 -10.19
CA ILE A 139 -6.59 4.87 -8.82
C ILE A 139 -7.55 5.63 -7.91
N TYR A 140 -8.11 6.76 -8.36
CA TYR A 140 -9.10 7.52 -7.57
C TYR A 140 -10.28 6.64 -7.15
N PHE A 141 -10.87 5.87 -8.07
CA PHE A 141 -12.01 5.01 -7.74
C PHE A 141 -11.63 3.92 -6.73
N LYS A 142 -10.48 3.28 -6.91
CA LYS A 142 -9.98 2.25 -5.98
C LYS A 142 -9.66 2.84 -4.61
N LEU A 143 -9.07 4.04 -4.57
CA LEU A 143 -8.79 4.80 -3.36
C LEU A 143 -10.07 5.13 -2.61
N LYS A 144 -11.07 5.70 -3.31
CA LYS A 144 -12.37 6.04 -2.74
C LYS A 144 -13.11 4.80 -2.23
N GLN A 145 -13.11 3.70 -3.00
CA GLN A 145 -13.71 2.45 -2.56
C GLN A 145 -13.09 1.94 -1.27
N THR A 146 -11.75 1.88 -1.20
CA THR A 146 -11.01 1.42 -0.02
C THR A 146 -11.28 2.32 1.18
N PHE A 147 -11.33 3.63 0.98
CA PHE A 147 -11.67 4.62 2.00
C PHE A 147 -13.08 4.41 2.57
N GLU A 148 -14.09 4.19 1.72
CA GLU A 148 -15.45 3.91 2.16
C GLU A 148 -15.58 2.56 2.88
N THR A 149 -14.85 1.52 2.45
CA THR A 149 -14.75 0.26 3.20
C THR A 149 -14.18 0.49 4.61
N LEU A 150 -13.09 1.26 4.74
CA LEU A 150 -12.52 1.60 6.04
C LEU A 150 -13.48 2.39 6.94
N LYS A 151 -14.36 3.22 6.39
CA LYS A 151 -15.41 3.90 7.18
C LYS A 151 -16.43 2.92 7.74
N GLN A 152 -16.83 1.91 6.96
CA GLN A 152 -17.76 0.88 7.42
C GLN A 152 -17.17 0.01 8.54
N MET A 153 -15.84 -0.16 8.55
CA MET A 153 -15.11 -0.96 9.54
C MET A 153 -14.82 -0.24 10.88
N HIS A 154 -15.57 0.81 11.25
CA HIS A 154 -15.28 1.64 12.43
C HIS A 154 -15.21 0.89 13.77
N ASP A 155 -15.94 -0.23 13.91
CA ASP A 155 -15.91 -1.09 15.11
C ASP A 155 -14.83 -2.18 15.06
N ALA A 156 -14.10 -2.30 13.94
CA ALA A 156 -13.07 -3.33 13.76
C ALA A 156 -11.76 -2.97 14.48
N GLN A 157 -11.01 -3.98 14.90
CA GLN A 157 -9.71 -3.75 15.54
C GLN A 157 -8.66 -3.27 14.52
N PRO A 158 -7.60 -2.57 14.94
CA PRO A 158 -6.55 -2.08 14.03
C PRO A 158 -5.95 -3.19 13.14
N CYS A 159 -5.77 -4.40 13.67
CA CYS A 159 -5.26 -5.52 12.87
C CYS A 159 -6.21 -5.97 11.76
N ASP A 160 -7.52 -5.86 11.95
CA ASP A 160 -8.52 -6.20 10.92
C ASP A 160 -8.55 -5.14 9.81
N ARG A 161 -8.19 -3.90 10.16
CA ARG A 161 -8.15 -2.75 9.23
C ARG A 161 -6.82 -2.66 8.45
N TYR A 162 -5.79 -3.38 8.89
CA TYR A 162 -4.40 -3.19 8.43
C TYR A 162 -4.22 -3.33 6.91
N GLU A 163 -4.75 -4.40 6.31
CA GLU A 163 -4.59 -4.64 4.86
C GLU A 163 -5.18 -3.50 4.02
N TYR A 164 -6.36 -3.02 4.41
CA TYR A 164 -7.01 -1.89 3.75
C TYR A 164 -6.21 -0.60 3.94
N LEU A 165 -5.62 -0.38 5.11
CA LEU A 165 -4.78 0.79 5.36
C LEU A 165 -3.49 0.76 4.50
N LYS A 166 -2.89 -0.42 4.26
CA LYS A 166 -1.74 -0.55 3.34
C LYS A 166 -2.15 -0.18 1.92
N VAL A 167 -3.23 -0.78 1.44
CA VAL A 167 -3.78 -0.54 0.10
C VAL A 167 -4.10 0.95 -0.07
N LEU A 168 -4.78 1.55 0.91
CA LEU A 168 -5.13 2.97 0.89
C LEU A 168 -3.88 3.87 0.84
N SER A 169 -2.86 3.56 1.65
CA SER A 169 -1.61 4.33 1.68
C SER A 169 -0.85 4.25 0.36
N GLU A 170 -0.79 3.07 -0.26
CA GLU A 170 -0.07 2.88 -1.53
C GLU A 170 -0.81 3.58 -2.68
N GLN A 171 -2.14 3.41 -2.74
CA GLN A 171 -2.98 4.08 -3.73
C GLN A 171 -2.89 5.61 -3.62
N ASP A 172 -2.96 6.16 -2.40
CA ASP A 172 -2.86 7.61 -2.16
C ASP A 172 -1.50 8.16 -2.57
N LYS A 173 -0.42 7.43 -2.24
CA LYS A 173 0.94 7.79 -2.63
C LYS A 173 1.08 7.81 -4.16
N GLN A 174 0.70 6.71 -4.83
CA GLN A 174 0.77 6.62 -6.28
C GLN A 174 -0.07 7.72 -6.95
N TYR A 175 -1.27 7.97 -6.41
CA TYR A 175 -2.16 9.01 -6.89
C TYR A 175 -1.50 10.40 -6.88
N ARG A 176 -0.92 10.79 -5.75
CA ARG A 176 -0.23 12.08 -5.61
C ARG A 176 1.03 12.17 -6.46
N GLU A 177 1.81 11.09 -6.54
CA GLU A 177 3.04 11.07 -7.35
C GLU A 177 2.74 11.17 -8.85
N ASN A 178 1.67 10.54 -9.32
CA ASN A 178 1.22 10.65 -10.71
C ASN A 178 0.77 12.07 -11.04
N TRP A 179 -0.03 12.70 -10.18
CA TRP A 179 -0.42 14.10 -10.36
C TRP A 179 0.78 15.04 -10.36
N ALA A 180 1.69 14.87 -9.39
CA ALA A 180 2.91 15.68 -9.33
C ALA A 180 3.75 15.56 -10.61
N LYS A 181 3.93 14.33 -11.14
CA LYS A 181 4.67 14.11 -12.41
C LYS A 181 3.93 14.70 -13.61
N TYR A 182 2.62 14.52 -13.67
CA TYR A 182 1.78 15.02 -14.76
C TYR A 182 1.74 16.55 -14.78
N ASP A 183 1.56 17.20 -13.63
CA ASP A 183 1.45 18.67 -13.52
C ASP A 183 2.80 19.37 -13.70
N SER A 184 3.88 18.77 -13.22
CA SER A 184 5.23 19.36 -13.32
C SER A 184 5.94 19.11 -14.65
N TYR A 185 5.38 18.29 -15.55
CA TYR A 185 6.03 17.97 -16.82
C TYR A 185 6.12 19.21 -17.72
N ASP A 186 7.34 19.64 -18.02
CA ASP A 186 7.66 20.71 -18.96
C ASP A 186 8.28 20.13 -20.26
N PRO A 187 7.60 20.25 -21.41
CA PRO A 187 8.11 19.79 -22.70
C PRO A 187 9.46 20.39 -23.11
N ASN A 188 9.80 21.60 -22.63
CA ASN A 188 11.02 22.30 -23.03
C ASN A 188 12.26 21.77 -22.31
N THR A 189 12.15 21.39 -21.04
CA THR A 189 13.25 20.79 -20.27
C THR A 189 13.51 19.35 -20.71
N ALA A 190 12.45 18.59 -21.05
CA ALA A 190 12.56 17.21 -21.54
C ALA A 190 13.28 17.09 -22.90
N LYS A 191 13.11 18.08 -23.80
CA LYS A 191 13.82 18.12 -25.09
C LYS A 191 15.32 18.41 -24.95
N ALA A 192 15.74 19.15 -23.92
CA ALA A 192 17.15 19.47 -23.67
C ALA A 192 17.95 18.28 -23.11
N ALA A 193 17.29 17.32 -22.45
CA ALA A 193 17.92 16.15 -21.83
C ALA A 193 18.18 14.97 -22.78
N LYS A 194 17.66 14.98 -24.02
CA LYS A 194 17.95 13.93 -25.00
C LYS A 194 19.33 14.19 -25.63
N PRO A 195 20.36 13.32 -25.41
CA PRO A 195 21.65 13.51 -26.04
C PRO A 195 21.50 13.37 -27.56
N LYS A 196 21.99 14.35 -28.31
CA LYS A 196 22.07 14.30 -29.78
C LYS A 196 22.89 13.06 -30.17
N ARG A 197 22.25 12.00 -30.68
CA ARG A 197 22.95 10.88 -31.32
C ARG A 197 23.80 11.44 -32.45
N SER A 198 25.12 11.42 -32.28
CA SER A 198 26.08 11.70 -33.34
C SER A 198 26.00 10.59 -34.38
N ILE A 199 25.65 10.96 -35.60
CA ILE A 199 25.71 10.07 -36.77
C ILE A 199 27.19 9.85 -37.09
N SER A 200 27.75 8.68 -36.77
CA SER A 200 29.08 8.29 -37.26
C SER A 200 28.96 7.72 -38.68
N LYS A 201 29.47 8.48 -39.64
CA LYS A 201 29.68 8.05 -41.03
C LYS A 201 30.62 6.84 -41.04
N LYS A 202 30.11 5.65 -41.38
CA LYS A 202 30.92 4.46 -41.64
C LYS A 202 31.54 4.58 -43.04
N LYS A 203 32.86 4.81 -43.11
CA LYS A 203 33.64 4.71 -44.35
C LYS A 203 33.64 3.25 -44.80
N SER A 204 33.25 3.01 -46.06
CA SER A 204 33.47 1.77 -46.76
C SER A 204 34.91 1.73 -47.30
N SER A 205 35.61 0.62 -47.09
CA SER A 205 36.77 0.24 -47.88
C SER A 205 36.70 -1.28 -48.07
N ASN A 206 36.29 -1.68 -49.28
CA ASN A 206 36.37 -3.06 -49.77
C ASN A 206 37.59 -3.19 -50.68
N ALA A 207 38.04 -4.44 -50.84
CA ALA A 207 39.06 -5.00 -51.74
C ALA A 207 40.38 -5.37 -51.03
N PRO A 208 41.02 -6.51 -51.34
CA PRO A 208 41.14 -7.02 -52.72
C PRO A 208 40.82 -8.51 -52.95
N THR A 209 40.47 -8.81 -54.20
CA THR A 209 40.57 -10.12 -54.84
C THR A 209 41.59 -10.02 -55.98
N SER A 210 42.70 -10.73 -55.85
CA SER A 210 43.36 -11.61 -56.84
C SER A 210 44.77 -11.92 -56.36
#